data_AF-A0A975Q3V6-F1
#
_entry.id   AF-A0A975Q3V6-F1
#
_cell.length_a   1.000
_cell.length_b   1.000
_cell.length_c   1.000
_cell.angle_alpha   90.00
_cell.angle_beta   90.00
_cell.angle_gamma   90.00
#
_symmetry.space_group_name_H-M   'P 1'
#
loop_
_entity.id
_entity.type
_entity.pdbx_description
1 polymer ?
#
loop_
_entity_poly.entity_id
_entity_poly.type
_entity_poly.pdbx_seq_one_letter_code
_entity_poly.pdbx_strand_id
1 'polypeptide(L)'
;MATRGAKPKPVKLRLVDGTHNVTRHGKMAKSQEIAESAATSFGKLEKPAYLRGNAATAWKSYISPAGWLDASKEPAAIAFCELWAEFRASPIKFPASKHGQLRAYMAELGLTDERNRGDDGKTKKPADDFFDD
;
A
#
# COMPACT_ATOMS: atom_id res chain seq x y z
N MET A 1 -27.55 -16.73 -8.48
CA MET A 1 -26.34 -16.03 -8.00
C MET A 1 -26.74 -14.69 -7.41
N ALA A 2 -26.53 -14.46 -6.11
CA ALA A 2 -26.85 -13.17 -5.50
C ALA A 2 -25.92 -12.09 -6.08
N THR A 3 -26.49 -11.08 -6.73
CA THR A 3 -25.80 -9.88 -7.19
C THR A 3 -25.27 -9.14 -5.97
N ARG A 4 -24.02 -9.42 -5.57
CA ARG A 4 -23.32 -8.64 -4.55
C ARG A 4 -23.21 -7.21 -5.06
N GLY A 5 -23.85 -6.27 -4.37
CA GLY A 5 -23.73 -4.84 -4.67
C GLY A 5 -22.26 -4.40 -4.66
N ALA A 6 -21.97 -3.29 -5.35
CA ALA A 6 -20.63 -2.72 -5.42
C ALA A 6 -19.99 -2.63 -4.03
N LYS A 7 -18.73 -3.11 -3.94
CA LYS A 7 -17.99 -3.12 -2.67
C LYS A 7 -17.96 -1.70 -2.09
N PRO A 8 -18.20 -1.54 -0.77
CA PRO A 8 -18.13 -0.24 -0.13
C PRO A 8 -16.78 0.43 -0.42
N LYS A 9 -16.80 1.68 -0.93
CA LYS A 9 -15.58 2.48 -1.14
C LYS A 9 -14.77 2.54 0.17
N PRO A 10 -13.42 2.50 0.11
CA PRO A 10 -12.58 2.60 1.30
C PRO A 10 -12.79 3.93 2.03
N VAL A 11 -12.68 3.90 3.36
CA VAL A 11 -13.04 5.02 4.26
C VAL A 11 -12.28 6.31 3.91
N LYS A 12 -11.01 6.21 3.49
CA LYS A 12 -10.19 7.35 3.04
C LYS A 12 -10.75 8.05 1.80
N LEU A 13 -11.33 7.31 0.84
CA LEU A 13 -12.01 7.89 -0.32
C LEU A 13 -13.31 8.63 0.07
N ARG A 14 -13.95 8.22 1.18
CA ARG A 14 -15.19 8.85 1.68
C ARG A 14 -14.95 10.19 2.38
N LEU A 15 -13.73 10.41 2.90
CA LEU A 15 -13.32 11.70 3.47
C LEU A 15 -13.21 12.79 2.39
N VAL A 16 -12.77 12.42 1.18
CA VAL A 16 -12.51 13.35 0.07
C VAL A 16 -13.78 13.65 -0.73
N ASP A 17 -14.59 12.62 -1.04
CA ASP A 17 -15.83 12.79 -1.84
C ASP A 17 -16.98 13.46 -1.04
N GLY A 18 -16.89 13.50 0.28
CA GLY A 18 -17.99 13.88 1.16
C GLY A 18 -19.13 12.85 1.15
N THR A 19 -19.85 12.73 2.27
CA THR A 19 -21.02 11.85 2.34
C THR A 19 -22.24 12.54 1.73
N HIS A 20 -22.39 12.50 0.41
CA HIS A 20 -23.59 13.06 -0.25
C HIS A 20 -24.89 12.39 0.26
N ASN A 21 -24.81 11.15 0.74
CA ASN A 21 -25.95 10.44 1.32
C ASN A 21 -25.68 9.98 2.77
N VAL A 22 -26.16 10.77 3.74
CA VAL A 22 -25.88 10.62 5.18
C VAL A 22 -26.58 9.38 5.78
N THR A 23 -27.72 8.94 5.22
CA THR A 23 -28.50 7.82 5.76
C THR A 23 -27.89 6.45 5.44
N ARG A 24 -27.15 6.34 4.33
CA ARG A 24 -26.48 5.09 3.91
C ARG A 24 -25.03 4.98 4.40
N HIS A 25 -24.39 6.10 4.73
CA HIS A 25 -22.94 6.18 4.92
C HIS A 25 -22.48 6.70 6.28
N GLY A 26 -23.40 7.19 7.12
CA GLY A 26 -23.07 7.73 8.43
C GLY A 26 -22.41 9.11 8.36
N LYS A 27 -22.20 9.74 9.53
CA LYS A 27 -21.55 11.05 9.63
C LYS A 27 -20.05 10.93 9.37
N MET A 28 -19.47 11.87 8.63
CA MET A 28 -18.04 11.95 8.31
C MET A 28 -17.13 11.87 9.55
N ALA A 29 -17.51 12.54 10.65
CA ALA A 29 -16.80 12.50 11.93
C ALA A 29 -16.63 11.08 12.47
N LYS A 30 -17.68 10.24 12.41
CA LYS A 30 -17.59 8.84 12.84
C LYS A 30 -16.67 8.01 11.95
N SER A 31 -16.55 8.35 10.67
CA SER A 31 -15.65 7.65 9.75
C SER A 31 -14.18 8.03 9.99
N GLN A 32 -13.91 9.28 10.39
CA GLN A 32 -12.59 9.73 10.83
C GLN A 32 -12.20 9.05 12.15
N GLU A 33 -13.08 9.05 13.15
CA GLU A 33 -12.87 8.37 14.44
C GLU A 33 -12.59 6.87 14.28
N ILE A 34 -13.27 6.19 13.35
CA ILE A 34 -13.01 4.76 13.06
C ILE A 34 -11.62 4.57 12.42
N ALA A 35 -11.19 5.47 11.54
CA ALA A 35 -9.87 5.38 10.92
C ALA A 35 -8.74 5.66 11.93
N GLU A 36 -8.94 6.63 12.82
CA GLU A 36 -7.99 6.99 13.88
C GLU A 36 -7.93 5.94 14.99
N SER A 37 -9.08 5.38 15.39
CA SER A 37 -9.13 4.27 16.36
C SER A 37 -8.53 2.97 15.80
N ALA A 38 -8.67 2.69 14.50
CA ALA A 38 -8.01 1.56 13.86
C ALA A 38 -6.47 1.72 13.89
N ALA A 39 -5.97 2.91 13.55
CA ALA A 39 -4.53 3.23 13.66
C ALA A 39 -4.03 3.08 15.12
N THR A 40 -4.86 3.41 16.10
CA THR A 40 -4.55 3.27 17.53
C THR A 40 -4.60 1.81 18.02
N SER A 41 -5.47 0.98 17.45
CA SER A 41 -5.70 -0.40 17.91
C SER A 41 -4.66 -1.40 17.39
N PHE A 42 -4.21 -1.23 16.15
CA PHE A 42 -3.20 -2.11 15.55
C PHE A 42 -1.77 -1.62 15.82
N GLY A 43 -1.58 -0.32 16.02
CA GLY A 43 -0.25 0.25 16.24
C GLY A 43 0.57 0.42 14.96
N LYS A 44 1.79 0.93 15.12
CA LYS A 44 2.70 1.23 14.02
C LYS A 44 3.28 -0.06 13.44
N LEU A 45 3.37 -0.12 12.12
CA LEU A 45 4.03 -1.21 11.42
C LEU A 45 5.55 -1.16 11.65
N GLU A 46 6.10 -2.17 12.31
CA GLU A 46 7.54 -2.30 12.58
C GLU A 46 8.19 -3.38 11.73
N LYS A 47 9.48 -3.20 11.41
CA LYS A 47 10.22 -4.19 10.62
C LYS A 47 10.55 -5.42 11.48
N PRO A 48 10.24 -6.64 11.02
CA PRO A 48 10.64 -7.85 11.75
C PRO A 48 12.17 -7.99 11.81
N ALA A 49 12.68 -8.45 12.96
CA ALA A 49 14.12 -8.59 13.20
C ALA A 49 14.80 -9.65 12.30
N TYR A 50 14.05 -10.67 11.85
CA TYR A 50 14.55 -11.73 10.98
C TYR A 50 14.63 -11.32 9.50
N LEU A 51 13.96 -10.23 9.11
CA LEU A 51 13.92 -9.76 7.73
C LEU A 51 15.27 -9.13 7.35
N ARG A 52 15.99 -9.78 6.43
CA ARG A 52 17.38 -9.43 6.05
C ARG A 52 17.58 -9.36 4.54
N GLY A 53 18.75 -8.87 4.11
CA GLY A 53 19.14 -8.81 2.70
C GLY A 53 18.18 -7.98 1.83
N ASN A 54 17.86 -8.49 0.64
CA ASN A 54 17.00 -7.81 -0.34
C ASN A 54 15.58 -7.54 0.20
N ALA A 55 15.07 -8.41 1.08
CA ALA A 55 13.76 -8.20 1.72
C ALA A 55 13.80 -6.99 2.66
N ALA A 56 14.89 -6.82 3.44
CA ALA A 56 15.09 -5.66 4.29
C ALA A 56 15.23 -4.35 3.50
N THR A 57 15.87 -4.40 2.33
CA THR A 57 15.95 -3.24 1.43
C THR A 57 14.55 -2.89 0.90
N ALA A 58 13.76 -3.88 0.49
CA ALA A 58 12.38 -3.67 0.05
C ALA A 58 11.52 -3.02 1.16
N TRP A 59 11.68 -3.49 2.40
CA TRP A 59 10.98 -2.91 3.54
C TRP A 59 11.33 -1.43 3.73
N LYS A 60 12.62 -1.09 3.70
CA LYS A 60 13.08 0.30 3.82
C LYS A 60 12.58 1.19 2.69
N SER A 61 12.55 0.69 1.46
CA SER A 61 12.16 1.48 0.28
C SER A 61 10.65 1.65 0.12
N TYR A 62 9.86 0.64 0.46
CA TYR A 62 8.42 0.63 0.16
C TYR A 62 7.53 0.69 1.39
N ILE A 63 7.90 0.01 2.48
CA ILE A 63 7.05 -0.12 3.67
C ILE A 63 7.33 0.97 4.70
N SER A 64 8.61 1.29 4.94
CA SER A 64 9.01 2.33 5.89
C SER A 64 8.49 3.74 5.56
N PRO A 65 8.46 4.22 4.30
CA PRO A 65 7.88 5.53 3.98
C PRO A 65 6.34 5.50 3.92
N ALA A 66 5.73 4.32 3.93
CA ALA A 66 4.29 4.18 3.82
C ALA A 66 3.59 4.43 5.17
N GLY A 67 3.53 5.71 5.56
CA GLY A 67 2.89 6.16 6.81
C GLY A 67 1.38 5.89 6.90
N TRP A 68 0.76 5.39 5.84
CA TRP A 68 -0.63 4.96 5.81
C TRP A 68 -0.86 3.49 6.21
N LEU A 69 0.22 2.72 6.40
CA LEU A 69 0.16 1.32 6.81
C LEU A 69 0.17 1.20 8.34
N ASP A 70 -0.68 0.32 8.85
CA ASP A 70 -0.75 -0.08 10.25
C ASP A 70 -0.26 -1.54 10.41
N ALA A 71 -0.13 -2.01 11.66
CA ALA A 71 0.32 -3.37 11.92
C ALA A 71 -0.64 -4.46 11.38
N SER A 72 -1.91 -4.14 11.05
CA SER A 72 -2.83 -5.12 10.45
C SER A 72 -2.33 -5.61 9.08
N LYS A 73 -1.49 -4.80 8.43
CA LYS A 73 -0.89 -5.09 7.12
C LYS A 73 0.48 -5.76 7.21
N GLU A 74 0.95 -6.08 8.42
CA GLU A 74 2.24 -6.73 8.65
C GLU A 74 2.42 -8.02 7.83
N PRO A 75 1.49 -9.00 7.81
CA PRO A 75 1.70 -10.23 7.05
C PRO A 75 1.82 -9.99 5.54
N ALA A 76 1.05 -9.04 5.01
CA ALA A 76 1.09 -8.67 3.60
C ALA A 76 2.40 -7.92 3.25
N ALA A 77 2.88 -7.04 4.14
CA ALA A 77 4.14 -6.33 3.98
C ALA A 77 5.34 -7.29 3.99
N ILE A 78 5.33 -8.27 4.89
CA ILE A 78 6.38 -9.31 4.96
C ILE A 78 6.38 -10.16 3.69
N ALA A 79 5.20 -10.68 3.29
CA ALA A 79 5.07 -11.49 2.08
C ALA A 79 5.56 -10.74 0.83
N PHE A 80 5.21 -9.45 0.71
CA PHE A 80 5.71 -8.58 -0.35
C PHE A 80 7.24 -8.49 -0.34
N CYS A 81 7.87 -8.23 0.81
CA CYS A 81 9.32 -8.10 0.90
C CYS A 81 10.07 -9.38 0.55
N GLU A 82 9.55 -10.55 0.96
CA GLU A 82 10.12 -11.85 0.60
C GLU A 82 9.98 -12.14 -0.90
N LEU A 83 8.80 -11.91 -1.48
CA LEU A 83 8.56 -12.04 -2.92
C LEU A 83 9.44 -11.10 -3.75
N TRP A 84 9.65 -9.87 -3.27
CA TRP A 84 10.55 -8.92 -3.90
C TRP A 84 12.01 -9.39 -3.85
N ALA A 85 12.44 -9.96 -2.73
CA ALA A 85 13.77 -10.54 -2.60
C ALA A 85 13.98 -11.70 -3.58
N GLU A 86 13.00 -12.59 -3.71
CA GLU A 86 13.03 -13.71 -4.67
C GLU A 86 13.09 -13.20 -6.12
N PHE A 87 12.24 -12.22 -6.47
CA PHE A 87 12.25 -11.61 -7.79
C PHE A 87 13.62 -11.00 -8.12
N ARG A 88 14.23 -10.30 -7.16
CA ARG A 88 15.57 -9.71 -7.34
C ARG A 88 16.68 -10.75 -7.43
N ALA A 89 16.55 -11.88 -6.74
CA ALA A 89 17.55 -12.94 -6.79
C ALA A 89 17.56 -13.68 -8.14
N SER A 90 16.39 -13.93 -8.74
CA SER A 90 16.32 -14.60 -10.03
C SER A 90 15.11 -14.16 -10.87
N PRO A 91 15.18 -13.01 -11.56
CA PRO A 91 14.07 -12.48 -12.36
C PRO A 91 13.63 -13.42 -13.48
N ILE A 92 14.60 -14.07 -14.14
CA ILE A 92 14.35 -14.96 -15.29
C ILE A 92 13.59 -16.22 -14.88
N LYS A 93 13.79 -16.70 -13.65
CA LYS A 93 13.15 -17.90 -13.12
C LYS A 93 11.86 -17.59 -12.34
N PHE A 94 11.44 -16.32 -12.31
CA PHE A 94 10.27 -15.92 -11.54
C PHE A 94 8.99 -16.25 -12.32
N PRO A 95 8.14 -17.18 -11.83
CA PRO A 95 6.98 -17.62 -12.56
C PRO A 95 5.89 -16.55 -12.62
N ALA A 96 5.06 -16.61 -13.67
CA ALA A 96 3.94 -15.67 -13.88
C ALA A 96 2.95 -15.60 -12.70
N SER A 97 2.74 -16.72 -12.00
CA SER A 97 1.89 -16.77 -10.80
C SER A 97 2.42 -15.88 -9.67
N LYS A 98 3.74 -15.88 -9.42
CA LYS A 98 4.37 -15.03 -8.41
C LYS A 98 4.43 -13.57 -8.84
N HIS A 99 4.54 -13.27 -10.14
CA HIS A 99 4.34 -11.91 -10.65
C HIS A 99 2.93 -11.38 -10.34
N GLY A 100 1.91 -12.23 -10.51
CA GLY A 100 0.53 -11.91 -10.13
C GLY A 100 0.39 -11.63 -8.63
N GLN A 101 0.98 -12.48 -7.79
CA GLN A 101 0.98 -12.30 -6.33
C GLN A 101 1.70 -11.01 -5.90
N LEU A 102 2.87 -10.73 -6.48
CA LEU A 102 3.62 -9.51 -6.18
C LEU A 102 2.79 -8.26 -6.49
N ARG A 103 2.14 -8.23 -7.66
CA ARG A 103 1.25 -7.12 -8.05
C ARG A 103 0.03 -7.02 -7.13
N ALA A 104 -0.54 -8.15 -6.71
CA ALA A 104 -1.66 -8.19 -5.79
C ALA A 104 -1.29 -7.60 -4.43
N TYR A 105 -0.14 -7.97 -3.86
CA TYR A 105 0.34 -7.41 -2.60
C TYR A 105 0.68 -5.92 -2.72
N MET A 106 1.27 -5.48 -3.83
CA MET A 106 1.51 -4.06 -4.09
C MET A 106 0.20 -3.25 -4.10
N ALA A 107 -0.85 -3.79 -4.73
CA ALA A 107 -2.16 -3.15 -4.78
C ALA A 107 -2.86 -3.19 -3.41
N GLU A 108 -2.77 -4.30 -2.67
CA GLU A 108 -3.38 -4.46 -1.34
C GLU A 108 -2.76 -3.51 -0.31
N LEU A 109 -1.44 -3.32 -0.36
CA LEU A 109 -0.71 -2.37 0.48
C LEU A 109 -0.87 -0.92 -0.01
N GLY A 110 -1.53 -0.71 -1.16
CA GLY A 110 -1.73 0.61 -1.75
C GLY A 110 -0.44 1.28 -2.21
N LEU A 111 0.63 0.52 -2.47
CA LEU A 111 1.93 1.03 -2.95
C LEU A 111 1.86 1.55 -4.39
N THR A 112 0.88 1.07 -5.15
CA THR A 112 0.59 1.50 -6.53
C THR A 112 -0.50 2.57 -6.60
N ASP A 113 -1.11 2.96 -5.49
CA ASP A 113 -2.13 4.02 -5.47
C ASP A 113 -1.44 5.39 -5.42
N GLU A 114 -1.64 6.18 -6.47
CA GLU A 114 -1.07 7.53 -6.58
C GLU A 114 -1.49 8.43 -5.42
N ARG A 115 -2.66 8.19 -4.81
CA ARG A 115 -3.15 8.96 -3.65
C ARG A 115 -2.35 8.76 -2.37
N ASN A 116 -1.61 7.66 -2.28
CA ASN A 116 -0.76 7.35 -1.13
C ASN A 116 0.66 7.87 -1.31
N ARG A 117 1.09 8.16 -2.54
CA ARG A 117 2.29 8.95 -2.79
C ARG A 117 1.91 10.37 -2.42
N GLY A 118 2.32 10.84 -1.24
CA GLY A 118 2.18 12.25 -0.89
C GLY A 118 2.67 13.10 -2.07
N ASP A 119 2.07 14.27 -2.27
CA ASP A 119 2.38 15.20 -3.36
C ASP A 119 3.86 15.64 -3.27
N ASP A 120 4.76 14.77 -3.74
CA ASP A 120 6.18 15.01 -3.87
C ASP A 120 6.36 15.77 -5.17
N GLY A 121 5.85 17.01 -5.21
CA GLY A 121 6.24 18.05 -6.16
C GLY A 121 7.73 18.43 -6.08
N LYS A 122 8.59 17.52 -5.60
CA LYS A 122 10.04 17.68 -5.42
C LYS A 122 10.86 16.46 -5.83
N THR A 123 10.31 15.48 -6.55
CA THR A 123 11.20 14.62 -7.36
C THR A 123 11.71 15.44 -8.54
N LYS A 124 12.94 15.99 -8.40
CA LYS A 124 13.78 16.34 -9.55
C LYS A 124 13.67 15.17 -10.53
N LYS A 125 13.09 15.41 -11.69
CA LYS A 125 13.16 14.46 -12.81
C LYS A 125 14.65 14.09 -12.95
N PRO A 126 15.03 12.80 -12.91
CA PRO A 126 16.35 12.44 -13.40
C PRO A 126 16.45 13.01 -14.82
N ALA A 127 17.55 13.69 -15.12
CA ALA A 127 17.83 14.12 -16.49
C ALA A 127 17.74 12.87 -17.37
N ASP A 128 16.89 12.92 -18.40
CA ASP A 128 16.81 11.83 -19.37
C ASP A 128 18.11 11.86 -20.17
N ASP A 129 19.00 10.87 -19.97
CA ASP A 129 20.24 10.66 -20.74
C ASP A 129 20.00 10.45 -22.26
N PHE A 130 18.76 10.58 -22.74
CA PHE A 130 18.35 10.29 -24.12
C PHE A 130 18.23 11.54 -25.01
N PHE A 131 18.28 12.75 -24.43
CA PHE A 131 18.05 14.00 -25.16
C PHE A 131 19.20 15.03 -25.06
N ASP A 132 20.38 14.61 -24.60
CA ASP A 132 21.60 15.44 -24.63
C ASP A 132 22.50 15.05 -25.82
N ASP A 133 22.00 15.27 -27.04
CA ASP A 133 22.81 15.44 -28.27
C ASP A 133 22.19 16.50 -29.19
#